data_AF-Q8KHI4-F1
#
_entry.id   AF-Q8KHI4-F1
#
_cell.length_a   1.000
_cell.length_b   1.000
_cell.length_c   1.000
_cell.angle_alpha   90.00
_cell.angle_beta   90.00
_cell.angle_gamma   90.00
#
_symmetry.space_group_name_H-M   'P 1'
#
loop_
_entity.id
_entity.type
_entity.pdbx_description
1 polymer ?
#
loop_
_entity_poly.entity_id
_entity_poly.type
_entity_poly.pdbx_seq_one_letter_code
_entity_poly.pdbx_strand_id
1 'polypeptide(L)'
;AAPIFADSTTPGYTVVKNDWKKAVKQLQDGLKNKTISTIKVSFNGNSVGEVTPASSGAKKADRDAAAEKLYNLVNTQLDKLGDGDYVDFEVTYNLATQIITKAEAEAVLTKLQQYNDKVLINSATDTVKGMVSDTQVDSKNVAANPLKVSDMYTIPSAITGSDDSGYSIAKPTEKTTSLLYGTVGDATAGKAITVDTASNEAFAGNGKVIDYNKSFKATVQGDGTVKTSGVVLKDASDMAATGTIKVRVTSAKEESIDVDSSSYISAENLAKKYVFNPKEVSEAYNAIVALQNDGIESDLVQLVNGKYQVIFYPEGKRLETKSADIIADADSPAKITIKANKLKDLKDYVDDLK
;
A
#
# COMPACT_ATOMS: atom_id res chain seq x y z
N ALA A 1 9.65 2.17 -7.09
CA ALA A 1 9.10 0.82 -6.86
C ALA A 1 8.08 0.92 -5.74
N ALA A 2 6.87 0.42 -5.94
CA ALA A 2 5.86 0.31 -4.89
C ALA A 2 6.36 -0.60 -3.75
N PRO A 3 5.87 -0.46 -2.51
CA PRO A 3 6.13 -1.43 -1.45
C PRO A 3 5.77 -2.86 -1.91
N ILE A 4 6.58 -3.87 -1.58
CA ILE A 4 6.30 -5.31 -1.83
C ILE A 4 4.96 -5.75 -1.22
N PHE A 5 4.40 -4.95 -0.32
CA PHE A 5 3.12 -5.19 0.35
C PHE A 5 1.98 -4.26 -0.11
N ALA A 6 2.17 -3.51 -1.21
CA ALA A 6 1.22 -2.47 -1.60
C ALA A 6 0.18 -2.88 -2.65
N ASP A 7 0.43 -3.89 -3.51
CA ASP A 7 -0.55 -4.24 -4.55
C ASP A 7 -0.22 -5.51 -5.33
N SER A 8 -1.06 -6.55 -5.28
CA SER A 8 -1.26 -7.46 -6.42
C SER A 8 -2.42 -8.45 -6.23
N THR A 9 -3.33 -8.47 -7.21
CA THR A 9 -4.36 -9.51 -7.44
C THR A 9 -3.77 -10.83 -7.96
N THR A 10 -2.44 -10.94 -8.05
CA THR A 10 -1.70 -12.18 -8.36
C THR A 10 -0.48 -12.29 -7.43
N PRO A 11 -0.31 -13.37 -6.64
CA PRO A 11 0.72 -13.45 -5.61
C PRO A 11 2.11 -13.76 -6.22
N GLY A 12 2.75 -12.73 -6.79
CA GLY A 12 4.11 -12.81 -7.32
C GLY A 12 4.67 -11.43 -7.64
N TYR A 13 5.81 -11.06 -7.06
CA TYR A 13 6.50 -9.80 -7.32
C TYR A 13 7.87 -10.07 -7.96
N THR A 14 8.14 -9.47 -9.11
CA THR A 14 9.47 -9.54 -9.75
C THR A 14 10.21 -8.21 -9.58
N VAL A 15 11.42 -8.27 -9.03
CA VAL A 15 12.29 -7.14 -8.77
C VAL A 15 13.57 -7.29 -9.60
N VAL A 16 14.05 -6.17 -10.14
CA VAL A 16 15.32 -6.13 -10.87
C VAL A 16 16.50 -6.14 -9.92
N LYS A 17 17.63 -6.75 -10.34
CA LYS A 17 18.89 -6.76 -9.57
C LYS A 17 19.24 -5.39 -9.01
N ASN A 18 19.14 -4.30 -9.78
CA ASN A 18 19.51 -2.97 -9.28
C ASN A 18 18.71 -2.49 -8.04
N ASP A 19 17.50 -3.01 -7.85
CA ASP A 19 16.64 -2.70 -6.71
C ASP A 19 16.64 -3.79 -5.62
N TRP A 20 17.50 -4.82 -5.74
CA TRP A 20 17.52 -5.96 -4.80
C TRP A 20 17.69 -5.52 -3.35
N LYS A 21 18.51 -4.49 -3.09
CA LYS A 21 18.74 -3.95 -1.74
C LYS A 21 17.47 -3.37 -1.13
N LYS A 22 16.61 -2.72 -1.92
CA LYS A 22 15.32 -2.18 -1.46
C LYS A 22 14.34 -3.32 -1.15
N ALA A 23 14.28 -4.32 -2.02
CA ALA A 23 13.43 -5.49 -1.81
C ALA A 23 13.81 -6.27 -0.55
N VAL A 24 15.11 -6.60 -0.39
CA VAL A 24 15.61 -7.26 0.81
C VAL A 24 15.35 -6.42 2.05
N LYS A 25 15.51 -5.09 1.99
CA LYS A 25 15.19 -4.22 3.13
C LYS A 25 13.72 -4.29 3.54
N GLN A 26 12.79 -4.34 2.59
CA GLN A 26 11.37 -4.49 2.89
C GLN A 26 11.04 -5.87 3.50
N LEU A 27 11.69 -6.94 3.03
CA LEU A 27 11.58 -8.27 3.64
C LEU A 27 12.16 -8.28 5.07
N GLN A 28 13.29 -7.62 5.29
CA GLN A 28 13.87 -7.43 6.63
C GLN A 28 12.92 -6.66 7.54
N ASP A 29 12.27 -5.61 7.05
CA ASP A 29 11.33 -4.81 7.83
C ASP A 29 10.08 -5.63 8.20
N GLY A 30 9.59 -6.47 7.28
CA GLY A 30 8.51 -7.41 7.55
C GLY A 30 8.86 -8.46 8.61
N LEU A 31 10.10 -8.96 8.66
CA LEU A 31 10.57 -9.83 9.76
C LEU A 31 10.63 -9.05 11.09
N LYS A 32 11.18 -7.83 11.07
CA LYS A 32 11.35 -6.98 12.26
C LYS A 32 10.05 -6.54 12.88
N ASN A 33 9.03 -6.28 12.06
CA ASN A 33 7.70 -5.85 12.51
C ASN A 33 6.71 -7.01 12.68
N LYS A 34 7.16 -8.27 12.65
CA LYS A 34 6.34 -9.49 12.81
C LYS A 34 5.31 -9.75 11.71
N THR A 35 5.28 -8.99 10.63
CA THR A 35 4.40 -9.27 9.49
C THR A 35 4.81 -10.57 8.78
N ILE A 36 6.11 -10.81 8.65
CA ILE A 36 6.67 -12.01 8.04
C ILE A 36 7.11 -12.96 9.14
N SER A 37 6.62 -14.19 9.11
CA SER A 37 7.08 -15.26 10.00
C SER A 37 8.28 -16.01 9.43
N THR A 38 8.28 -16.24 8.11
CA THR A 38 9.24 -17.14 7.47
C THR A 38 9.53 -16.70 6.04
N ILE A 39 10.79 -16.79 5.64
CA ILE A 39 11.24 -16.61 4.27
C ILE A 39 12.07 -17.81 3.86
N LYS A 40 11.61 -18.56 2.86
CA LYS A 40 12.44 -19.58 2.20
C LYS A 40 13.14 -18.95 1.01
N VAL A 41 14.42 -19.21 0.86
CA VAL A 41 15.26 -18.64 -0.18
C VAL A 41 15.71 -19.74 -1.13
N SER A 42 15.57 -19.51 -2.43
CA SER A 42 16.07 -20.40 -3.47
C SER A 42 16.90 -19.63 -4.49
N PHE A 43 18.01 -20.22 -4.95
CA PHE A 43 18.84 -19.70 -6.04
C PHE A 43 18.62 -20.59 -7.27
N ASN A 44 18.12 -20.01 -8.36
CA ASN A 44 17.79 -20.74 -9.60
C ASN A 44 16.95 -22.00 -9.33
N GLY A 45 15.92 -21.87 -8.49
CA GLY A 45 15.04 -22.99 -8.10
C GLY A 45 15.59 -23.93 -7.01
N ASN A 46 16.88 -23.82 -6.65
CA ASN A 46 17.48 -24.64 -5.61
C ASN A 46 17.36 -23.98 -4.24
N SER A 47 16.69 -24.65 -3.29
CA SER A 47 16.56 -24.15 -1.92
C SER A 47 17.92 -24.01 -1.23
N VAL A 48 18.22 -22.82 -0.71
CA VAL A 48 19.49 -22.53 -0.02
C VAL A 48 19.33 -22.27 1.47
N GLY A 49 18.10 -21.99 1.92
CA GLY A 49 17.85 -21.87 3.34
C GLY A 49 16.50 -21.28 3.69
N GLU A 50 16.20 -21.37 4.98
CA GLU A 50 15.03 -20.77 5.60
C GLU A 50 15.46 -19.77 6.67
N VAL A 51 14.78 -18.62 6.66
CA VAL A 51 14.94 -17.55 7.63
C VAL A 51 13.66 -17.42 8.42
N THR A 52 13.74 -17.72 9.71
CA THR A 52 12.66 -17.59 10.69
C THR A 52 13.25 -17.04 12.00
N PRO A 53 12.56 -16.17 12.75
CA PRO A 53 12.98 -15.80 14.10
C PRO A 53 13.07 -17.02 15.02
N ALA A 54 14.09 -17.09 15.87
CA ALA A 54 14.43 -18.30 16.64
C ALA A 54 13.40 -18.69 17.73
N SER A 55 12.62 -17.73 18.25
CA SER A 55 11.68 -17.97 19.36
C SER A 55 10.22 -17.78 18.94
N SER A 56 9.33 -18.64 19.45
CA SER A 56 7.88 -18.43 19.35
C SER A 56 7.49 -17.19 20.18
N GLY A 57 6.93 -16.17 19.53
CA GLY A 57 6.71 -14.84 20.12
C GLY A 57 7.78 -13.80 19.75
N ALA A 58 8.88 -14.27 19.15
CA ALA A 58 9.99 -13.55 18.53
C ALA A 58 10.34 -12.22 19.20
N LYS A 59 11.28 -12.25 20.15
CA LYS A 59 11.87 -11.03 20.75
C LYS A 59 12.50 -10.15 19.68
N LYS A 60 12.65 -8.86 19.95
CA LYS A 60 13.24 -7.91 18.99
C LYS A 60 14.61 -8.39 18.49
N ALA A 61 15.46 -8.87 19.39
CA ALA A 61 16.78 -9.40 19.06
C ALA A 61 16.72 -10.57 18.05
N ASP A 62 15.77 -11.50 18.22
CA ASP A 62 15.62 -12.65 17.32
C ASP A 62 15.10 -12.25 15.95
N ARG A 63 14.20 -11.26 15.89
CA ARG A 63 13.70 -10.70 14.63
C ARG A 63 14.78 -9.92 13.88
N ASP A 64 15.57 -9.13 14.61
CA ASP A 64 16.71 -8.41 14.06
C ASP A 64 17.79 -9.38 13.54
N ALA A 65 18.09 -10.45 14.29
CA ALA A 65 19.02 -11.49 13.87
C ALA A 65 18.53 -12.27 12.65
N ALA A 66 17.23 -12.57 12.55
CA ALA A 66 16.64 -13.18 11.36
C ALA A 66 16.76 -12.25 10.13
N ALA A 67 16.48 -10.96 10.30
CA ALA A 67 16.65 -9.97 9.23
C ALA A 67 18.12 -9.83 8.78
N GLU A 68 19.07 -9.87 9.71
CA GLU A 68 20.50 -9.87 9.38
C GLU A 68 20.92 -11.17 8.67
N LYS A 69 20.45 -12.33 9.16
CA LYS A 69 20.64 -13.63 8.51
C LYS A 69 20.14 -13.64 7.07
N LEU A 70 18.97 -13.04 6.80
CA LEU A 70 18.45 -12.91 5.44
C LEU A 70 19.45 -12.18 4.54
N TYR A 71 19.90 -11.00 4.95
CA TYR A 71 20.85 -10.21 4.17
C TYR A 71 22.15 -10.98 3.92
N ASN A 72 22.73 -11.58 4.97
CA ASN A 72 23.97 -12.33 4.85
C ASN A 72 23.85 -13.54 3.93
N LEU A 73 22.68 -14.21 3.93
CA LEU A 73 22.41 -15.35 3.04
C LEU A 73 22.39 -14.96 1.56
N VAL A 74 21.83 -13.79 1.21
CA VAL A 74 21.56 -13.42 -0.19
C VAL A 74 22.48 -12.34 -0.76
N ASN A 75 23.16 -11.56 0.09
CA ASN A 75 23.94 -10.38 -0.33
C ASN A 75 24.95 -10.72 -1.43
N THR A 76 25.81 -11.74 -1.22
CA THR A 76 26.83 -12.11 -2.22
C THR A 76 26.20 -12.58 -3.53
N GLN A 77 25.14 -13.40 -3.45
CA GLN A 77 24.48 -13.94 -4.64
C GLN A 77 23.76 -12.85 -5.43
N LEU A 78 23.03 -11.96 -4.75
CA LEU A 78 22.28 -10.88 -5.40
C LEU A 78 23.19 -9.79 -5.98
N ASP A 79 24.31 -9.48 -5.32
CA ASP A 79 25.28 -8.49 -5.82
C ASP A 79 25.97 -8.99 -7.09
N LYS A 80 26.25 -10.30 -7.15
CA LYS A 80 26.92 -10.96 -8.29
C LYS A 80 25.98 -11.77 -9.17
N LEU A 81 24.67 -11.54 -9.08
CA LEU A 81 23.67 -12.28 -9.84
C LEU A 81 23.99 -12.20 -11.34
N GLY A 82 24.20 -13.35 -11.98
CA GLY A 82 24.59 -13.46 -13.38
C GLY A 82 23.39 -13.31 -14.31
N ASP A 83 23.62 -12.98 -15.58
CA ASP A 83 22.56 -12.89 -16.59
C ASP A 83 21.71 -14.17 -16.62
N GLY A 84 20.39 -14.03 -16.44
CA GLY A 84 19.46 -15.16 -16.39
C GLY A 84 19.30 -15.82 -15.02
N ASP A 85 20.21 -15.57 -14.08
CA ASP A 85 20.07 -16.05 -12.70
C ASP A 85 18.98 -15.28 -11.94
N TYR A 86 18.39 -15.96 -10.96
CA TYR A 86 17.40 -15.39 -10.06
C TYR A 86 17.50 -15.92 -8.63
N VAL A 87 17.00 -15.11 -7.71
CA VAL A 87 16.78 -15.47 -6.30
C VAL A 87 15.29 -15.36 -6.01
N ASP A 88 14.71 -16.45 -5.56
CA ASP A 88 13.32 -16.52 -5.11
C ASP A 88 13.23 -16.44 -3.59
N PHE A 89 12.30 -15.63 -3.10
CA PHE A 89 11.86 -15.54 -1.72
C PHE A 89 10.41 -15.99 -1.64
N GLU A 90 10.15 -17.13 -1.00
CA GLU A 90 8.80 -17.53 -0.62
C GLU A 90 8.53 -17.01 0.79
N VAL A 91 7.65 -16.02 0.89
CA VAL A 91 7.44 -15.21 2.09
C VAL A 91 6.09 -15.57 2.70
N THR A 92 6.11 -16.19 3.87
CA THR A 92 4.90 -16.46 4.66
C THR A 92 4.62 -15.27 5.58
N TYR A 93 3.41 -14.73 5.50
CA TYR A 93 3.05 -13.51 6.21
C TYR A 93 1.67 -13.56 6.88
N ASN A 94 1.52 -12.73 7.91
CA ASN A 94 0.28 -12.43 8.59
C ASN A 94 0.26 -10.94 8.95
N LEU A 95 -0.59 -10.16 8.30
CA LEU A 95 -0.69 -8.72 8.56
C LEU A 95 -1.22 -8.45 9.97
N ALA A 96 -2.06 -9.32 10.53
CA ALA A 96 -2.62 -9.14 11.87
C ALA A 96 -1.59 -9.28 13.01
N THR A 97 -0.40 -9.83 12.74
CA THR A 97 0.71 -9.89 13.72
C THR A 97 1.63 -8.68 13.65
N GLN A 98 1.42 -7.77 12.69
CA GLN A 98 2.24 -6.58 12.53
C GLN A 98 2.24 -5.72 13.79
N ILE A 99 3.43 -5.42 14.29
CA ILE A 99 3.66 -4.47 15.38
C ILE A 99 4.20 -3.15 14.84
N ILE A 100 3.92 -2.06 15.55
CA ILE A 100 4.52 -0.75 15.29
C ILE A 100 5.65 -0.44 16.27
N THR A 101 6.63 0.33 15.81
CA THR A 101 7.74 0.83 16.62
C THR A 101 7.32 1.97 17.53
N LYS A 102 8.15 2.28 18.52
CA LYS A 102 7.94 3.40 19.43
C LYS A 102 7.77 4.73 18.68
N ALA A 103 8.67 5.01 17.75
CA ALA A 103 8.68 6.26 16.99
C ALA A 103 7.43 6.40 16.10
N GLU A 104 6.98 5.31 15.46
CA GLU A 104 5.74 5.30 14.68
C GLU A 104 4.52 5.58 15.58
N ALA A 105 4.44 4.93 16.75
CA ALA A 105 3.36 5.15 17.70
C ALA A 105 3.37 6.59 18.25
N GLU A 106 4.53 7.15 18.58
CA GLU A 106 4.68 8.54 19.03
C GLU A 106 4.27 9.55 17.96
N ALA A 107 4.66 9.32 16.70
CA ALA A 107 4.27 10.17 15.57
C ALA A 107 2.75 10.15 15.35
N VAL A 108 2.13 8.97 15.41
CA VAL A 108 0.68 8.83 15.31
C VAL A 108 -0.02 9.51 16.49
N LEU A 109 0.45 9.29 17.73
CA LEU A 109 -0.14 9.91 18.92
C LEU A 109 -0.08 11.44 18.86
N THR A 110 1.08 11.99 18.49
CA THR A 110 1.28 13.43 18.31
C THR A 110 0.30 13.99 17.29
N LYS A 111 0.15 13.29 16.15
CA LYS A 111 -0.80 13.68 15.11
C LYS A 111 -2.24 13.62 15.60
N LEU A 112 -2.64 12.60 16.36
CA LEU A 112 -3.97 12.53 16.97
C LEU A 112 -4.19 13.68 17.95
N GLN A 113 -3.23 13.99 18.82
CA GLN A 113 -3.36 15.07 19.80
C GLN A 113 -3.57 16.46 19.17
N GLN A 114 -3.04 16.69 17.96
CA GLN A 114 -3.33 17.92 17.20
C GLN A 114 -4.82 18.06 16.82
N TYR A 115 -5.61 16.99 16.89
CA TYR A 115 -7.05 17.04 16.60
C TYR A 115 -7.87 17.54 17.79
N ASN A 116 -7.31 17.69 19.00
CA ASN A 116 -8.07 18.13 20.18
C ASN A 116 -8.90 19.40 19.92
N ASP A 117 -8.33 20.37 19.23
CA ASP A 117 -9.00 21.64 18.89
C ASP A 117 -9.75 21.63 17.55
N LYS A 118 -9.74 20.52 16.82
CA LYS A 118 -10.47 20.39 15.57
C LYS A 118 -11.96 20.50 15.85
N VAL A 119 -12.62 21.42 15.13
CA VAL A 119 -14.08 21.57 15.16
C VAL A 119 -14.72 20.42 14.39
N LEU A 120 -15.63 19.71 15.07
CA LEU A 120 -16.49 18.66 14.50
C LEU A 120 -17.76 19.27 13.91
N ILE A 121 -18.37 20.22 14.63
CA ILE A 121 -19.61 20.88 14.25
C ILE A 121 -19.49 22.36 14.63
N ASN A 122 -19.69 23.25 13.66
CA ASN A 122 -19.69 24.70 13.91
C ASN A 122 -20.94 25.13 14.71
N SER A 123 -20.88 26.31 15.32
CA SER A 123 -22.07 26.98 15.86
C SER A 123 -23.18 27.09 14.81
N ALA A 124 -24.42 26.90 15.24
CA ALA A 124 -25.57 27.10 14.37
C ALA A 124 -25.75 28.59 14.03
N THR A 125 -26.35 28.85 12.87
CA THR A 125 -26.94 30.15 12.51
C THR A 125 -28.44 29.97 12.27
N ASP A 126 -29.13 31.04 11.88
CA ASP A 126 -30.53 31.02 11.47
C ASP A 126 -30.77 30.28 10.13
N THR A 127 -29.71 30.02 9.38
CA THR A 127 -29.73 29.49 8.01
C THR A 127 -28.92 28.21 7.85
N VAL A 128 -28.00 27.93 8.78
CA VAL A 128 -27.12 26.76 8.76
C VAL A 128 -27.25 26.00 10.07
N LYS A 129 -27.56 24.70 9.97
CA LYS A 129 -27.61 23.81 11.13
C LYS A 129 -26.23 23.63 11.74
N GLY A 130 -26.16 23.67 13.06
CA GLY A 130 -24.94 23.54 13.84
C GLY A 130 -25.24 23.33 15.32
N MET A 131 -24.29 23.71 16.18
CA MET A 131 -24.44 23.61 17.63
C MET A 131 -25.45 24.63 18.17
N VAL A 132 -26.42 24.14 18.94
CA VAL A 132 -27.40 24.93 19.70
C VAL A 132 -27.37 24.52 21.18
N SER A 133 -27.79 25.43 22.05
CA SER A 133 -27.92 25.18 23.50
C SER A 133 -28.94 24.06 23.78
N ASP A 134 -28.79 23.39 24.91
CA ASP A 134 -29.77 22.43 25.45
C ASP A 134 -31.04 23.12 25.97
N THR A 135 -30.98 24.44 26.12
CA THR A 135 -32.06 25.31 26.59
C THR A 135 -32.51 26.26 25.48
N GLN A 136 -33.82 26.32 25.26
CA GLN A 136 -34.44 27.30 24.37
C GLN A 136 -34.71 28.61 25.11
N VAL A 137 -34.64 29.72 24.40
CA VAL A 137 -35.08 31.05 24.87
C VAL A 137 -36.29 31.45 24.03
N ASP A 138 -37.37 31.87 24.67
CA ASP A 138 -38.65 32.17 24.01
C ASP A 138 -39.15 31.03 23.11
N SER A 139 -38.95 29.78 23.56
CA SER A 139 -39.26 28.56 22.81
C SER A 139 -38.54 28.44 21.46
N LYS A 140 -37.35 29.06 21.33
CA LYS A 140 -36.50 28.98 20.14
C LYS A 140 -35.09 28.56 20.50
N ASN A 141 -34.45 27.80 19.60
CA ASN A 141 -33.06 27.40 19.75
C ASN A 141 -32.13 28.62 19.68
N VAL A 142 -31.09 28.61 20.52
CA VAL A 142 -30.02 29.62 20.54
C VAL A 142 -28.68 28.98 20.20
N ALA A 143 -27.79 29.73 19.56
CA ALA A 143 -26.46 29.23 19.19
C ALA A 143 -25.64 28.82 20.42
N ALA A 144 -24.84 27.76 20.27
CA ALA A 144 -23.82 27.35 21.23
C ALA A 144 -22.43 27.43 20.60
N ASN A 145 -21.38 27.29 21.42
CA ASN A 145 -20.01 27.20 20.93
C ASN A 145 -19.84 25.99 19.99
N PRO A 146 -18.90 26.04 19.03
CA PRO A 146 -18.59 24.91 18.18
C PRO A 146 -18.19 23.68 19.00
N LEU A 147 -18.61 22.49 18.56
CA LEU A 147 -18.21 21.24 19.18
C LEU A 147 -16.84 20.83 18.64
N LYS A 148 -15.87 20.68 19.53
CA LYS A 148 -14.53 20.21 19.20
C LYS A 148 -14.37 18.72 19.50
N VAL A 149 -13.31 18.12 18.98
CA VAL A 149 -12.94 16.74 19.34
C VAL A 149 -12.73 16.58 20.83
N SER A 150 -12.08 17.53 21.49
CA SER A 150 -11.81 17.49 22.93
C SER A 150 -13.07 17.50 23.80
N ASP A 151 -14.21 17.96 23.27
CA ASP A 151 -15.50 17.94 23.96
C ASP A 151 -16.13 16.53 23.95
N MET A 152 -15.82 15.72 22.93
CA MET A 152 -16.39 14.37 22.74
C MET A 152 -15.41 13.25 23.08
N TYR A 153 -14.10 13.53 23.08
CA TYR A 153 -13.06 12.53 23.28
C TYR A 153 -11.89 13.06 24.12
N THR A 154 -11.34 12.22 24.98
CA THR A 154 -10.00 12.37 25.54
C THR A 154 -9.05 11.47 24.77
N ILE A 155 -8.19 12.05 23.94
CA ILE A 155 -7.11 11.33 23.27
C ILE A 155 -6.07 10.91 24.32
N PRO A 156 -5.51 9.68 24.26
CA PRO A 156 -4.50 9.24 25.22
C PRO A 156 -3.31 10.21 25.32
N SER A 157 -2.70 10.28 26.49
CA SER A 157 -1.49 11.11 26.72
C SER A 157 -0.19 10.37 26.43
N ALA A 158 -0.22 9.04 26.35
CA ALA A 158 0.96 8.20 26.18
C ALA A 158 0.65 6.95 25.34
N ILE A 159 1.70 6.41 24.74
CA ILE A 159 1.71 5.09 24.13
C ILE A 159 1.98 4.01 25.19
N THR A 160 1.61 2.77 24.90
CA THR A 160 1.91 1.61 25.75
C THR A 160 2.63 0.53 24.95
N GLY A 161 3.26 -0.43 25.62
CA GLY A 161 3.92 -1.56 24.98
C GLY A 161 5.45 -1.55 25.10
N SER A 162 6.10 -2.37 24.28
CA SER A 162 7.56 -2.58 24.31
C SER A 162 8.08 -2.99 22.94
N ASP A 163 9.39 -2.96 22.77
CA ASP A 163 10.07 -3.44 21.56
C ASP A 163 9.78 -4.91 21.21
N ASP A 164 9.47 -5.74 22.21
CA ASP A 164 9.17 -7.17 22.01
C ASP A 164 7.72 -7.39 21.58
N SER A 165 6.77 -6.69 22.22
CA SER A 165 5.32 -6.85 21.98
C SER A 165 4.77 -5.92 20.91
N GLY A 166 5.50 -4.87 20.53
CA GLY A 166 4.97 -3.73 19.80
C GLY A 166 4.44 -2.64 20.73
N TYR A 167 4.31 -1.44 20.17
CA TYR A 167 3.68 -0.29 20.82
C TYR A 167 2.24 -0.11 20.36
N SER A 168 1.40 0.54 21.17
CA SER A 168 0.01 0.82 20.84
C SER A 168 -0.49 2.13 21.47
N ILE A 169 -1.55 2.66 20.89
CA ILE A 169 -2.33 3.79 21.36
C ILE A 169 -3.70 3.26 21.76
N ALA A 170 -4.09 3.45 23.01
CA ALA A 170 -5.43 3.07 23.46
C ALA A 170 -6.51 3.83 22.68
N LYS A 171 -7.74 3.29 22.63
CA LYS A 171 -8.85 4.06 22.07
C LYS A 171 -9.10 5.33 22.89
N PRO A 172 -9.42 6.46 22.25
CA PRO A 172 -9.85 7.66 22.97
C PRO A 172 -11.00 7.37 23.96
N THR A 173 -10.95 8.00 25.13
CA THR A 173 -12.04 7.91 26.10
C THR A 173 -13.19 8.81 25.65
N GLU A 174 -14.38 8.26 25.61
CA GLU A 174 -15.58 8.94 25.13
C GLU A 174 -16.13 9.89 26.21
N LYS A 175 -16.69 11.00 25.77
CA LYS A 175 -17.37 11.99 26.61
C LYS A 175 -18.80 12.18 26.14
N THR A 176 -19.59 12.81 27.00
CA THR A 176 -20.95 13.25 26.68
C THR A 176 -21.00 14.77 26.65
N THR A 177 -21.92 15.30 25.84
CA THR A 177 -22.24 16.72 25.80
C THR A 177 -23.74 16.89 26.00
N SER A 178 -24.16 17.97 26.67
CA SER A 178 -25.58 18.34 26.72
C SER A 178 -26.01 19.13 25.49
N LEU A 179 -25.05 19.71 24.74
CA LEU A 179 -25.35 20.52 23.56
C LEU A 179 -26.06 19.70 22.48
N LEU A 180 -26.87 20.40 21.69
CA LEU A 180 -27.71 19.80 20.66
C LEU A 180 -27.33 20.30 19.26
N TYR A 181 -27.86 19.63 18.24
CA TYR A 181 -27.71 19.99 16.83
C TYR A 181 -29.02 20.54 16.26
N GLY A 182 -29.00 21.75 15.71
CA GLY A 182 -30.20 22.41 15.20
C GLY A 182 -29.93 23.73 14.48
N THR A 183 -30.99 24.45 14.16
CA THR A 183 -30.94 25.80 13.56
C THR A 183 -31.34 26.83 14.60
N VAL A 184 -30.65 27.98 14.65
CA VAL A 184 -31.01 29.09 15.55
C VAL A 184 -32.37 29.66 15.16
N GLY A 185 -33.20 30.00 16.15
CA GLY A 185 -34.52 30.58 15.92
C GLY A 185 -35.61 29.57 15.59
N ASP A 186 -35.28 28.29 15.36
CA ASP A 186 -36.24 27.20 15.18
C ASP A 186 -36.90 26.85 16.53
N ALA A 187 -38.21 26.66 16.51
CA ALA A 187 -38.99 26.24 17.68
C ALA A 187 -38.88 24.73 17.93
N THR A 188 -38.51 23.96 16.91
CA THR A 188 -38.24 22.54 17.05
C THR A 188 -36.98 22.34 17.87
N ALA A 189 -37.08 21.58 18.96
CA ALA A 189 -35.92 21.29 19.80
C ALA A 189 -34.77 20.66 18.99
N GLY A 190 -33.55 21.04 19.34
CA GLY A 190 -32.34 20.46 18.77
C GLY A 190 -32.26 18.94 18.96
N LYS A 191 -31.47 18.29 18.12
CA LYS A 191 -31.27 16.83 18.14
C LYS A 191 -30.02 16.46 18.92
N ALA A 192 -30.04 15.31 19.58
CA ALA A 192 -28.92 14.83 20.37
C ALA A 192 -27.68 14.52 19.50
N ILE A 193 -26.52 14.67 20.12
CA ILE A 193 -25.22 14.33 19.56
C ILE A 193 -24.62 13.23 20.44
N THR A 194 -24.26 12.11 19.83
CA THR A 194 -23.73 10.94 20.55
C THR A 194 -22.46 10.43 19.91
N VAL A 195 -21.60 9.80 20.69
CA VAL A 195 -20.47 9.05 20.14
C VAL A 195 -20.97 7.78 19.46
N ASP A 196 -20.47 7.51 18.26
CA ASP A 196 -20.55 6.20 17.64
C ASP A 196 -19.48 5.28 18.22
N THR A 197 -19.84 4.52 19.25
CA THR A 197 -18.91 3.66 19.99
C THR A 197 -18.32 2.53 19.14
N ALA A 198 -18.97 2.18 18.02
CA ALA A 198 -18.45 1.23 17.04
C ALA A 198 -17.28 1.80 16.22
N SER A 199 -17.19 3.12 16.11
CA SER A 199 -16.20 3.85 15.31
C SER A 199 -15.16 4.54 16.21
N ASN A 200 -14.65 3.83 17.21
CA ASN A 200 -13.66 4.33 18.17
C ASN A 200 -12.70 3.22 18.62
N GLU A 201 -11.63 3.05 17.87
CA GLU A 201 -10.70 1.92 17.98
C GLU A 201 -9.36 2.28 18.62
N ALA A 202 -8.70 1.28 19.20
CA ALA A 202 -7.30 1.38 19.62
C ALA A 202 -6.40 1.11 18.41
N PHE A 203 -5.22 1.73 18.36
CA PHE A 203 -4.28 1.56 17.25
C PHE A 203 -3.02 0.82 17.71
N ALA A 204 -2.72 -0.33 17.11
CA ALA A 204 -1.54 -1.14 17.41
C ALA A 204 -0.80 -1.62 16.15
N GLY A 205 -1.17 -1.12 14.96
CA GLY A 205 -0.80 -1.73 13.70
C GLY A 205 -1.78 -2.83 13.30
N ASN A 206 -1.31 -4.08 13.25
CA ASN A 206 -2.07 -5.26 12.82
C ASN A 206 -2.59 -5.17 11.36
N GLY A 207 -1.78 -4.66 10.44
CA GLY A 207 -2.17 -4.51 9.03
C GLY A 207 -3.15 -3.37 8.77
N LYS A 208 -3.42 -2.55 9.80
CA LYS A 208 -4.32 -1.41 9.73
C LYS A 208 -3.55 -0.09 9.82
N VAL A 209 -4.16 0.95 9.28
CA VAL A 209 -3.75 2.35 9.45
C VAL A 209 -4.94 3.19 9.89
N ILE A 210 -4.68 4.35 10.51
CA ILE A 210 -5.74 5.29 10.87
C ILE A 210 -6.31 5.93 9.59
N ASP A 211 -7.63 5.83 9.43
CA ASP A 211 -8.37 6.59 8.44
C ASP A 211 -8.67 8.00 8.98
N TYR A 212 -7.76 8.94 8.77
CA TYR A 212 -7.93 10.33 9.22
C TYR A 212 -9.11 11.05 8.53
N ASN A 213 -9.59 10.54 7.39
CA ASN A 213 -10.74 11.11 6.71
C ASN A 213 -12.05 10.70 7.39
N LYS A 214 -12.11 9.53 8.01
CA LYS A 214 -13.26 9.04 8.78
C LYS A 214 -13.15 9.27 10.28
N SER A 215 -11.95 9.41 10.81
CA SER A 215 -11.69 9.67 12.22
C SER A 215 -12.08 11.10 12.61
N PHE A 216 -12.67 11.24 13.80
CA PHE A 216 -13.09 12.54 14.35
C PHE A 216 -13.96 13.31 13.34
N LYS A 217 -15.09 12.71 12.97
CA LYS A 217 -16.10 13.28 12.07
C LYS A 217 -17.48 13.22 12.71
N ALA A 218 -18.30 14.22 12.42
CA ALA A 218 -19.72 14.23 12.77
C ALA A 218 -20.55 13.86 11.53
N THR A 219 -21.53 12.98 11.71
CA THR A 219 -22.43 12.51 10.65
C THR A 219 -23.87 12.63 11.11
N VAL A 220 -24.67 13.41 10.38
CA VAL A 220 -26.11 13.53 10.61
C VAL A 220 -26.79 12.25 10.11
N GLN A 221 -27.61 11.64 10.94
CA GLN A 221 -28.37 10.44 10.65
C GLN A 221 -29.71 10.79 9.96
N GLY A 222 -30.38 9.79 9.38
CA GLY A 222 -31.66 9.99 8.69
C GLY A 222 -32.79 10.55 9.57
N ASP A 223 -32.70 10.36 10.89
CA ASP A 223 -33.64 10.90 11.89
C ASP A 223 -33.24 12.32 12.40
N GLY A 224 -32.15 12.88 11.88
CA GLY A 224 -31.60 14.18 12.24
C GLY A 224 -30.73 14.19 13.50
N THR A 225 -30.55 13.06 14.19
CA THR A 225 -29.53 12.94 15.26
C THR A 225 -28.13 12.99 14.67
N VAL A 226 -27.12 13.26 15.49
CA VAL A 226 -25.73 13.32 15.03
C VAL A 226 -24.88 12.30 15.76
N LYS A 227 -24.08 11.57 15.00
CA LYS A 227 -23.06 10.67 15.54
C LYS A 227 -21.67 11.23 15.29
N THR A 228 -20.81 11.20 16.30
CA THR A 228 -19.38 11.50 16.13
C THR A 228 -18.55 10.22 16.15
N SER A 229 -17.53 10.11 15.30
CA SER A 229 -16.55 9.02 15.32
C SER A 229 -15.31 9.40 16.13
N GLY A 230 -14.70 8.41 16.79
CA GLY A 230 -13.38 8.52 17.40
C GLY A 230 -12.28 8.19 16.39
N VAL A 231 -11.36 7.31 16.75
CA VAL A 231 -10.37 6.75 15.81
C VAL A 231 -11.02 5.65 14.98
N VAL A 232 -10.92 5.75 13.66
CA VAL A 232 -11.39 4.75 12.69
C VAL A 232 -10.20 4.17 11.96
N LEU A 233 -10.14 2.85 11.84
CA LEU A 233 -9.08 2.16 11.13
C LEU A 233 -9.54 1.71 9.73
N LYS A 234 -8.57 1.52 8.85
CA LYS A 234 -8.74 0.85 7.55
C LYS A 234 -7.56 -0.06 7.27
N ASP A 235 -7.73 -1.01 6.36
CA ASP A 235 -6.64 -1.86 5.90
C ASP A 235 -5.52 -1.03 5.26
N ALA A 236 -4.29 -1.41 5.55
CA ALA A 236 -3.09 -0.75 5.03
C ALA A 236 -2.84 -1.11 3.56
N SER A 237 -3.34 -2.25 3.10
CA SER A 237 -3.29 -2.72 1.72
C SER A 237 -4.47 -3.64 1.40
N ASP A 238 -4.67 -3.91 0.11
CA ASP A 238 -5.71 -4.83 -0.39
C ASP A 238 -5.25 -6.30 -0.38
N MET A 239 -4.08 -6.58 0.20
CA MET A 239 -3.59 -7.95 0.35
C MET A 239 -4.48 -8.76 1.28
N ALA A 240 -4.61 -10.07 0.99
CA ALA A 240 -5.20 -10.99 1.95
C ALA A 240 -4.47 -10.91 3.30
N ALA A 241 -5.21 -10.93 4.41
CA ALA A 241 -4.66 -10.75 5.76
C ALA A 241 -3.55 -11.75 6.12
N THR A 242 -3.59 -12.95 5.55
CA THR A 242 -2.56 -13.98 5.68
C THR A 242 -2.29 -14.63 4.34
N GLY A 243 -1.09 -15.15 4.15
CA GLY A 243 -0.78 -15.92 2.96
C GLY A 243 0.70 -16.14 2.73
N THR A 244 1.01 -16.54 1.50
CA THR A 244 2.36 -16.68 0.99
C THR A 244 2.49 -15.91 -0.30
N ILE A 245 3.51 -15.07 -0.42
CA ILE A 245 3.89 -14.41 -1.68
C ILE A 245 5.24 -14.92 -2.15
N LYS A 246 5.44 -14.93 -3.47
CA LYS A 246 6.73 -15.17 -4.09
C LYS A 246 7.33 -13.86 -4.55
N VAL A 247 8.53 -13.51 -4.07
CA VAL A 247 9.31 -12.39 -4.57
C VAL A 247 10.50 -12.93 -5.33
N ARG A 248 10.63 -12.62 -6.61
CA ARG A 248 11.74 -13.03 -7.45
C ARG A 248 12.64 -11.84 -7.74
N VAL A 249 13.95 -11.95 -7.51
CA VAL A 249 14.94 -10.98 -7.97
C VAL A 249 15.70 -11.58 -9.13
N THR A 250 15.71 -10.93 -10.30
CA THR A 250 16.43 -11.41 -11.48
C THR A 250 17.51 -10.44 -11.94
N SER A 251 18.61 -10.97 -12.49
CA SER A 251 19.59 -10.16 -13.23
C SER A 251 19.16 -10.13 -14.70
N ALA A 252 18.06 -9.41 -14.92
CA ALA A 252 17.58 -9.12 -16.25
C ALA A 252 18.30 -7.88 -16.79
N LYS A 253 18.82 -7.92 -18.02
CA LYS A 253 19.33 -6.72 -18.70
C LYS A 253 18.17 -5.71 -18.85
N GLU A 254 18.30 -4.54 -18.23
CA GLU A 254 17.31 -3.47 -18.40
C GLU A 254 17.56 -2.75 -19.72
N GLU A 255 16.54 -2.72 -20.57
CA GLU A 255 16.58 -2.00 -21.84
C GLU A 255 15.34 -1.13 -21.92
N SER A 256 15.54 0.19 -21.98
CA SER A 256 14.45 1.15 -22.18
C SER A 256 14.45 1.61 -23.63
N ILE A 257 13.31 1.45 -24.29
CA ILE A 257 13.10 1.85 -25.67
C ILE A 257 12.16 3.04 -25.65
N ASP A 258 12.71 4.20 -26.02
CA ASP A 258 11.93 5.40 -26.26
C ASP A 258 11.54 5.45 -27.73
N VAL A 259 10.29 5.13 -28.04
CA VAL A 259 9.78 5.07 -29.43
C VAL A 259 9.84 6.44 -30.12
N ASP A 260 9.84 7.53 -29.34
CA ASP A 260 9.97 8.89 -29.88
C ASP A 260 11.43 9.27 -30.19
N SER A 261 12.42 8.46 -29.80
CA SER A 261 13.83 8.76 -30.04
C SER A 261 14.22 8.45 -31.49
N SER A 262 14.99 9.33 -32.13
CA SER A 262 15.48 9.10 -33.51
C SER A 262 16.37 7.86 -33.70
N SER A 263 16.86 7.26 -32.61
CA SER A 263 17.78 6.12 -32.61
C SER A 263 17.22 4.88 -31.89
N TYR A 264 15.89 4.78 -31.77
CA TYR A 264 15.26 3.67 -31.08
C TYR A 264 15.49 2.32 -31.78
N ILE A 265 15.51 1.24 -31.00
CA ILE A 265 15.56 -0.13 -31.52
C ILE A 265 14.16 -0.50 -32.00
N SER A 266 14.00 -0.89 -33.26
CA SER A 266 12.70 -1.33 -33.79
C SER A 266 12.18 -2.59 -33.08
N ALA A 267 10.86 -2.77 -33.05
CA ALA A 267 10.21 -3.95 -32.49
C ALA A 267 10.76 -5.24 -33.14
N GLU A 268 10.96 -5.24 -34.45
CA GLU A 268 11.55 -6.37 -35.19
C GLU A 268 12.96 -6.72 -34.68
N ASN A 269 13.83 -5.73 -34.48
CA ASN A 269 15.20 -5.97 -33.99
C ASN A 269 15.19 -6.41 -32.53
N LEU A 270 14.22 -5.95 -31.74
CA LEU A 270 14.04 -6.38 -30.38
C LEU A 270 13.54 -7.84 -30.30
N ALA A 271 12.57 -8.22 -31.14
CA ALA A 271 12.05 -9.58 -31.27
C ALA A 271 13.09 -10.57 -31.84
N LYS A 272 14.08 -10.08 -32.60
CA LYS A 272 15.26 -10.88 -33.00
C LYS A 272 16.22 -11.15 -31.86
N LYS A 273 16.23 -10.30 -30.83
CA LYS A 273 17.13 -10.41 -29.67
C LYS A 273 16.50 -11.19 -28.51
N TYR A 274 15.19 -11.14 -28.37
CA TYR A 274 14.46 -11.73 -27.26
C TYR A 274 13.26 -12.57 -27.72
N VAL A 275 12.90 -13.56 -26.91
CA VAL A 275 11.68 -14.36 -27.09
C VAL A 275 10.60 -13.76 -26.20
N PHE A 276 9.58 -13.13 -26.79
CA PHE A 276 8.47 -12.56 -26.03
C PHE A 276 7.34 -13.58 -25.88
N ASN A 277 6.65 -13.59 -24.73
CA ASN A 277 5.45 -14.39 -24.55
C ASN A 277 4.30 -13.77 -25.39
N PRO A 278 3.73 -14.49 -26.37
CA PRO A 278 2.70 -13.93 -27.25
C PRO A 278 1.43 -13.51 -26.51
N LYS A 279 1.11 -14.19 -25.39
CA LYS A 279 -0.04 -13.86 -24.54
C LYS A 279 0.18 -12.52 -23.84
N GLU A 280 1.34 -12.31 -23.23
CA GLU A 280 1.67 -11.04 -22.55
C GLU A 280 1.66 -9.86 -23.52
N VAL A 281 2.24 -10.04 -24.72
CA VAL A 281 2.24 -9.02 -25.78
C VAL A 281 0.81 -8.68 -26.22
N SER A 282 -0.04 -9.69 -26.34
CA SER A 282 -1.45 -9.51 -26.71
C SER A 282 -2.27 -8.82 -25.61
N GLU A 283 -2.04 -9.16 -24.34
CA GLU A 283 -2.69 -8.53 -23.19
C GLU A 283 -2.31 -7.05 -23.07
N ALA A 284 -1.01 -6.74 -23.19
CA ALA A 284 -0.54 -5.36 -23.21
C ALA A 284 -1.12 -4.57 -24.39
N TYR A 285 -1.15 -5.15 -25.59
CA TYR A 285 -1.79 -4.53 -26.75
C TYR A 285 -3.26 -4.18 -26.49
N ASN A 286 -4.04 -5.13 -25.98
CA ASN A 286 -5.45 -4.94 -25.71
C ASN A 286 -5.68 -3.86 -24.64
N ALA A 287 -4.82 -3.80 -23.60
CA ALA A 287 -4.86 -2.75 -22.59
C ALA A 287 -4.58 -1.36 -23.18
N ILE A 288 -3.61 -1.24 -24.10
CA ILE A 288 -3.34 0.02 -24.80
C ILE A 288 -4.54 0.43 -25.65
N VAL A 289 -5.17 -0.50 -26.37
CA VAL A 289 -6.35 -0.24 -27.20
C VAL A 289 -7.54 0.20 -26.35
N ALA A 290 -7.81 -0.48 -25.23
CA ALA A 290 -8.90 -0.12 -24.31
C ALA A 290 -8.68 1.27 -23.69
N LEU A 291 -7.45 1.60 -23.31
CA LEU A 291 -7.12 2.94 -22.83
C LEU A 291 -7.27 4.00 -23.92
N GLN A 292 -6.83 3.70 -25.16
CA GLN A 292 -6.89 4.63 -26.29
C GLN A 292 -8.32 4.92 -26.76
N ASN A 293 -9.17 3.89 -26.84
CA ASN A 293 -10.50 4.00 -27.43
C ASN A 293 -11.59 4.27 -26.38
N ASP A 294 -11.49 3.62 -25.22
CA ASP A 294 -12.55 3.57 -24.23
C ASP A 294 -12.17 4.29 -22.92
N GLY A 295 -10.91 4.74 -22.78
CA GLY A 295 -10.40 5.39 -21.57
C GLY A 295 -10.28 4.46 -20.38
N ILE A 296 -10.25 3.14 -20.61
CA ILE A 296 -10.17 2.13 -19.53
C ILE A 296 -8.71 1.97 -19.11
N GLU A 297 -8.41 2.32 -17.87
CA GLU A 297 -7.07 2.19 -17.28
C GLU A 297 -6.77 0.73 -16.89
N SER A 298 -5.49 0.35 -16.99
CA SER A 298 -4.98 -0.99 -16.64
C SER A 298 -3.57 -0.85 -16.07
N ASP A 299 -3.22 -1.71 -15.10
CA ASP A 299 -1.87 -1.74 -14.51
C ASP A 299 -0.76 -2.10 -15.52
N LEU A 300 -1.15 -2.64 -16.68
CA LEU A 300 -0.25 -2.98 -17.79
C LEU A 300 0.28 -1.74 -18.53
N VAL A 301 -0.44 -0.61 -18.49
CA VAL A 301 -0.06 0.64 -19.19
C VAL A 301 0.04 1.78 -18.19
N GLN A 302 1.24 2.32 -18.02
CA GLN A 302 1.51 3.34 -17.01
C GLN A 302 1.86 4.69 -17.65
N LEU A 303 1.37 5.80 -17.07
CA LEU A 303 1.83 7.14 -17.42
C LEU A 303 2.94 7.57 -16.45
N VAL A 304 4.19 7.60 -16.93
CA VAL A 304 5.37 7.96 -16.11
C VAL A 304 6.11 9.10 -16.78
N ASN A 305 6.31 10.20 -16.04
CA ASN A 305 6.99 11.41 -16.53
C ASN A 305 6.42 11.93 -17.87
N GLY A 306 5.09 11.85 -18.05
CA GLY A 306 4.40 12.30 -19.26
C GLY A 306 4.50 11.36 -20.47
N LYS A 307 5.07 10.16 -20.31
CA LYS A 307 5.09 9.11 -21.34
C LYS A 307 4.30 7.88 -20.91
N TYR A 308 3.57 7.31 -21.85
CA TYR A 308 2.95 6.00 -21.66
C TYR A 308 4.03 4.92 -21.77
N GLN A 309 3.99 3.92 -20.90
CA GLN A 309 4.94 2.82 -20.92
C GLN A 309 4.27 1.47 -20.67
N VAL A 310 4.81 0.42 -21.30
CA VAL A 310 4.57 -0.99 -20.99
C VAL A 310 5.89 -1.67 -20.63
N ILE A 311 5.82 -2.74 -19.85
CA ILE A 311 6.99 -3.50 -19.40
C ILE A 311 6.81 -4.96 -19.82
N PHE A 312 7.81 -5.52 -20.50
CA PHE A 312 7.87 -6.93 -20.85
C PHE A 312 9.03 -7.64 -20.16
N TYR A 313 8.79 -8.90 -19.84
CA TYR A 313 9.79 -9.85 -19.33
C TYR A 313 9.89 -11.00 -20.35
N PRO A 314 10.75 -10.88 -21.37
CA PRO A 314 10.88 -11.91 -22.41
C PRO A 314 11.26 -13.25 -21.78
N GLU A 315 10.83 -14.38 -22.33
CA GLU A 315 11.12 -15.73 -21.82
C GLU A 315 12.57 -16.15 -22.06
N GLY A 316 13.29 -15.53 -23.01
CA GLY A 316 14.67 -15.91 -23.34
C GLY A 316 15.38 -14.95 -24.30
N LYS A 317 16.70 -15.13 -24.48
CA LYS A 317 17.51 -14.43 -25.50
C LYS A 317 17.56 -15.33 -26.73
N ARG A 318 17.31 -14.79 -27.93
CA ARG A 318 17.55 -15.53 -29.17
C ARG A 318 19.05 -15.51 -29.45
N LEU A 319 19.66 -16.68 -29.64
CA LEU A 319 21.07 -16.79 -30.03
C LEU A 319 21.24 -16.35 -31.48
N GLU A 320 22.11 -15.37 -31.74
CA GLU A 320 22.53 -15.05 -33.10
C GLU A 320 23.29 -16.27 -33.66
N THR A 321 22.71 -16.92 -34.67
CA THR A 321 23.22 -18.10 -35.40
C THR A 321 23.23 -19.46 -34.66
N LYS A 322 22.09 -20.16 -34.71
CA LYS A 322 21.93 -21.53 -35.28
C LYS A 322 20.54 -22.05 -34.91
N SER A 323 19.94 -22.77 -35.87
CA SER A 323 18.68 -23.52 -35.79
C SER A 323 18.36 -23.99 -34.36
N ALA A 324 17.40 -23.34 -33.71
CA ALA A 324 17.03 -23.64 -32.34
C ALA A 324 15.75 -24.48 -32.33
N ASP A 325 15.92 -25.79 -32.49
CA ASP A 325 15.00 -26.73 -31.87
C ASP A 325 15.22 -26.64 -30.36
N ILE A 326 14.15 -26.22 -29.65
CA ILE A 326 13.98 -26.24 -28.20
C ILE A 326 14.98 -25.38 -27.41
N ILE A 327 14.58 -24.15 -27.08
CA ILE A 327 15.10 -23.42 -25.93
C ILE A 327 13.94 -23.26 -24.95
N ALA A 328 13.89 -24.17 -23.98
CA ALA A 328 13.09 -24.01 -22.78
C ALA A 328 14.05 -23.64 -21.65
N ASP A 329 13.98 -22.40 -21.16
CA ASP A 329 14.16 -22.15 -19.73
C ASP A 329 13.37 -20.88 -19.36
N ALA A 330 12.69 -20.92 -18.20
CA ALA A 330 11.67 -19.95 -17.78
C ALA A 330 12.26 -18.67 -17.14
N ASP A 331 13.47 -18.29 -17.52
CA ASP A 331 14.25 -17.24 -16.88
C ASP A 331 14.36 -16.01 -17.78
N SER A 332 13.61 -14.96 -17.41
CA SER A 332 13.56 -13.75 -18.21
C SER A 332 14.91 -13.02 -18.23
N PRO A 333 15.59 -12.92 -19.40
CA PRO A 333 16.96 -12.40 -19.48
C PRO A 333 17.01 -10.87 -19.58
N ALA A 334 15.85 -10.21 -19.66
CA ALA A 334 15.76 -8.77 -19.79
C ALA A 334 14.45 -8.22 -19.22
N LYS A 335 14.50 -6.97 -18.77
CA LYS A 335 13.31 -6.16 -18.50
C LYS A 335 13.27 -5.11 -19.57
N ILE A 336 12.28 -5.19 -20.44
CA ILE A 336 12.12 -4.28 -21.57
C ILE A 336 11.04 -3.27 -21.22
N THR A 337 11.40 -2.00 -21.06
CA THR A 337 10.43 -0.92 -20.90
C THR A 337 10.28 -0.17 -22.21
N ILE A 338 9.12 -0.27 -22.85
CA ILE A 338 8.81 0.47 -24.08
C ILE A 338 7.97 1.67 -23.69
N LYS A 339 8.39 2.87 -24.11
CA LYS A 339 7.71 4.12 -23.76
C LYS A 339 7.50 4.99 -25.00
N ALA A 340 6.38 5.70 -25.02
CA ALA A 340 6.05 6.67 -26.06
C ALA A 340 5.23 7.84 -25.50
N ASN A 341 5.33 9.00 -26.15
CA ASN A 341 4.51 10.17 -25.83
C ASN A 341 3.03 9.96 -26.16
N LYS A 342 2.72 9.09 -27.14
CA LYS A 342 1.36 8.83 -27.62
C LYS A 342 1.02 7.35 -27.51
N LEU A 343 -0.21 7.06 -27.07
CA LEU A 343 -0.74 5.70 -27.03
C LEU A 343 -0.69 5.01 -28.40
N LYS A 344 -0.92 5.76 -29.49
CA LYS A 344 -0.83 5.22 -30.85
C LYS A 344 0.57 4.67 -31.16
N ASP A 345 1.62 5.41 -30.82
CA ASP A 345 3.00 5.01 -31.14
C ASP A 345 3.44 3.82 -30.26
N LEU A 346 2.98 3.79 -29.00
CA LEU A 346 3.15 2.63 -28.11
C LEU A 346 2.40 1.40 -28.63
N LYS A 347 1.15 1.57 -29.08
CA LYS A 347 0.30 0.52 -29.65
C LYS A 347 0.98 -0.09 -30.87
N ASP A 348 1.40 0.74 -31.81
CA ASP A 348 1.99 0.28 -33.07
C ASP A 348 3.29 -0.51 -32.80
N TYR A 349 4.16 -0.02 -31.90
CA TYR A 349 5.37 -0.75 -31.52
C TYR A 349 5.06 -2.12 -30.87
N VAL A 350 4.05 -2.18 -30.00
CA VAL A 350 3.65 -3.44 -29.35
C VAL A 350 2.96 -4.40 -30.32
N ASP A 351 2.22 -3.89 -31.31
CA ASP A 351 1.65 -4.70 -32.39
C ASP A 351 2.75 -5.35 -33.22
N ASP A 352 3.80 -4.59 -33.55
CA ASP A 352 4.97 -5.06 -34.31
C ASP A 352 5.83 -6.09 -33.55
N LEU A 353 5.59 -6.29 -32.23
CA LEU A 353 6.24 -7.33 -31.42
C LEU A 353 5.51 -8.68 -31.47
N LYS A 354 4.26 -8.73 -31.96
CA LYS A 354 3.48 -9.98 -32.08
C LYS A 354 4.03 -10.89 -33.16
#